data_AF-A0A8J6R1N2-F1
#
_entry.id   AF-A0A8J6R1N2-F1
#
_cell.length_a   1.000
_cell.length_b   1.000
_cell.length_c   1.000
_cell.angle_alpha   90.00
_cell.angle_beta   90.00
_cell.angle_gamma   90.00
#
_symmetry.space_group_name_H-M   'P 1'
#
loop_
_entity.id
_entity.type
_entity.pdbx_description
1 polymer ?
#
loop_
_entity_poly.entity_id
_entity_poly.type
_entity_poly.pdbx_seq_one_letter_code
_entity_poly.pdbx_strand_id
1 'polypeptide(L)'
;MSRKTPRIEPTLFGDGESHEPIVTDEYSPKESYSDERSDTAQFADSVKQTLNRSYQSARQIVRDHILASRKNTLIASGISSILVLAVLVSLLSLSEHEAIESPPQEQSVETDSPQHNAANVTVSRSHQVEFPDNFSLWATAHNGMVISWKAEQSSETKIWDIATAEGDQTCEQMIFNNGDSYRSLDVLIEHGSHYFASFSPLDNVAIVNNIALRGSFKLCGYQFSLKGSQAILNRHPHYSELLTN
;
A
#
# COMPACT_ATOMS: atom_id res chain seq x y z
N MET A 1 -0.17 -30.36 -55.94
CA MET A 1 0.05 -29.36 -54.87
C MET A 1 1.09 -28.34 -55.34
N SER A 2 0.86 -27.08 -55.00
CA SER A 2 1.76 -25.90 -55.07
C SER A 2 2.21 -25.35 -56.43
N ARG A 3 1.42 -24.36 -56.89
CA ARG A 3 1.85 -23.25 -57.76
C ARG A 3 2.80 -22.32 -56.98
N LYS A 4 3.88 -21.85 -57.62
CA LYS A 4 4.59 -20.62 -57.27
C LYS A 4 4.35 -19.60 -58.40
N THR A 5 3.81 -18.45 -58.04
CA THR A 5 3.59 -17.28 -58.90
C THR A 5 4.85 -16.42 -58.99
N PRO A 6 5.07 -15.76 -60.14
CA PRO A 6 5.79 -14.49 -60.11
C PRO A 6 5.05 -13.35 -60.84
N ARG A 7 5.14 -12.20 -60.16
CA ARG A 7 5.33 -10.82 -60.65
C ARG A 7 4.28 -10.19 -61.57
N ILE A 8 3.80 -9.03 -61.12
CA ILE A 8 3.04 -8.05 -61.89
C ILE A 8 3.82 -6.73 -61.82
N GLU A 9 4.13 -6.15 -62.98
CA GLU A 9 4.64 -4.78 -63.11
C GLU A 9 3.51 -3.86 -63.59
N PRO A 10 3.40 -2.64 -63.06
CA PRO A 10 2.61 -1.59 -63.68
C PRO A 10 3.52 -0.65 -64.49
N THR A 11 3.26 -0.56 -65.79
CA THR A 11 3.71 0.55 -66.65
C THR A 11 2.47 1.22 -67.21
N LEU A 12 2.32 2.53 -67.00
CA LEU A 12 1.63 3.40 -67.96
C LEU A 12 1.93 4.88 -67.70
N PHE A 13 2.05 5.61 -68.81
CA PHE A 13 2.30 7.05 -68.99
C PHE A 13 3.79 7.45 -68.82
N GLY A 14 4.49 7.95 -69.83
CA GLY A 14 4.16 8.32 -71.20
C GLY A 14 5.21 9.36 -71.60
N ASP A 15 5.95 9.14 -72.69
CA ASP A 15 6.78 10.20 -73.28
C ASP A 15 7.05 9.92 -74.75
N GLY A 16 6.91 10.97 -75.53
CA GLY A 16 7.26 11.05 -76.93
C GLY A 16 7.05 12.47 -77.42
N GLU A 17 7.97 13.38 -77.10
CA GLU A 17 8.67 14.22 -78.11
C GLU A 17 9.68 15.17 -77.48
N SER A 18 10.66 15.52 -78.31
CA SER A 18 11.95 16.19 -78.08
C SER A 18 11.87 17.71 -77.93
N HIS A 19 12.75 18.30 -77.10
CA HIS A 19 13.30 19.65 -77.32
C HIS A 19 14.73 19.82 -76.73
N GLU A 20 15.47 20.71 -77.38
CA GLU A 20 16.91 21.01 -77.42
C GLU A 20 17.61 21.57 -76.15
N PRO A 21 18.97 21.67 -76.16
CA PRO A 21 19.79 21.89 -74.97
C PRO A 21 20.13 23.37 -74.71
N ILE A 22 20.31 23.73 -73.43
CA ILE A 22 20.93 25.00 -73.00
C ILE A 22 22.03 24.73 -71.97
N VAL A 23 23.05 25.57 -72.06
CA VAL A 23 24.45 25.49 -71.63
C VAL A 23 24.68 26.03 -70.21
N THR A 24 25.62 25.38 -69.51
CA THR A 24 26.48 25.74 -68.35
C THR A 24 25.95 26.51 -67.13
N ASP A 25 26.27 26.01 -65.91
CA ASP A 25 27.34 26.62 -65.10
C ASP A 25 27.78 25.74 -63.92
N GLU A 26 29.07 25.88 -63.58
CA GLU A 26 29.78 25.29 -62.45
C GLU A 26 29.10 25.56 -61.10
N TYR A 27 29.09 24.58 -60.18
CA TYR A 27 29.38 24.86 -58.77
C TYR A 27 29.81 23.62 -57.98
N SER A 28 30.90 23.78 -57.24
CA SER A 28 31.59 22.83 -56.38
C SER A 28 30.79 22.50 -55.09
N PRO A 29 30.95 21.33 -54.46
CA PRO A 29 30.18 20.93 -53.29
C PRO A 29 30.62 21.71 -52.05
N LYS A 30 29.67 22.34 -51.34
CA LYS A 30 29.86 22.78 -49.95
C LYS A 30 29.11 21.84 -49.03
N GLU A 31 29.88 21.13 -48.21
CA GLU A 31 29.39 20.46 -47.01
C GLU A 31 28.66 21.46 -46.11
N SER A 32 27.45 21.12 -45.69
CA SER A 32 26.83 21.69 -44.50
C SER A 32 26.12 20.58 -43.75
N TYR A 33 26.79 20.07 -42.71
CA TYR A 33 26.19 19.26 -41.66
C TYR A 33 25.17 20.11 -40.91
N SER A 34 23.89 19.72 -40.94
CA SER A 34 22.88 20.20 -40.01
C SER A 34 22.71 19.18 -38.89
N ASP A 35 23.00 19.64 -37.68
CA ASP A 35 22.96 18.96 -36.39
C ASP A 35 21.51 18.65 -35.98
N GLU A 36 21.11 17.37 -35.98
CA GLU A 36 19.86 16.91 -35.38
C GLU A 36 20.00 16.89 -33.85
N ARG A 37 19.55 18.00 -33.25
CA ARG A 37 19.46 18.18 -31.80
C ARG A 37 18.34 17.33 -31.22
N SER A 38 18.72 16.22 -30.57
CA SER A 38 17.85 15.24 -29.90
C SER A 38 16.87 15.87 -28.89
N ASP A 39 15.57 15.61 -29.10
CA ASP A 39 14.42 15.99 -28.25
C ASP A 39 14.50 15.52 -26.79
N THR A 40 15.43 14.62 -26.47
CA THR A 40 15.68 14.13 -25.12
C THR A 40 16.27 15.18 -24.18
N ALA A 41 16.93 16.22 -24.70
CA ALA A 41 17.52 17.27 -23.87
C ALA A 41 16.49 18.29 -23.34
N GLN A 42 15.42 18.59 -24.11
CA GLN A 42 14.38 19.53 -23.67
C GLN A 42 13.49 18.95 -22.57
N PHE A 43 13.22 17.64 -22.60
CA PHE A 43 12.46 16.98 -21.54
C PHE A 43 13.23 16.98 -20.20
N ALA A 44 14.55 16.71 -20.23
CA ALA A 44 15.38 16.69 -19.03
C ALA A 44 15.48 18.05 -18.33
N ASP A 45 15.51 19.16 -19.08
CA ASP A 45 15.54 20.51 -18.50
C ASP A 45 14.18 20.93 -17.92
N SER A 46 13.07 20.53 -18.54
CA SER A 46 11.72 20.81 -18.01
C SER A 46 11.42 20.08 -16.68
N VAL A 47 11.96 18.86 -16.50
CA VAL A 47 11.83 18.10 -15.24
C VAL A 47 12.64 18.76 -14.11
N LYS A 48 13.87 19.21 -14.39
CA LYS A 48 14.70 19.90 -13.39
C LYS A 48 14.10 21.24 -12.96
N GLN A 49 13.49 21.98 -13.87
CA GLN A 49 12.87 23.28 -13.56
C GLN A 49 11.58 23.13 -12.73
N THR A 50 10.86 22.02 -12.89
CA THR A 50 9.64 21.71 -12.11
C THR A 50 9.96 21.24 -10.69
N LEU A 51 11.03 20.44 -10.51
CA LEU A 51 11.47 19.99 -9.18
C LEU A 51 12.02 21.14 -8.31
N ASN A 52 12.64 22.17 -8.91
CA ASN A 52 13.21 23.29 -8.17
C ASN A 52 12.16 24.33 -7.72
N ARG A 53 11.02 24.45 -8.41
CA ARG A 53 9.89 25.31 -7.98
C ARG A 53 9.10 24.73 -6.81
N SER A 54 9.11 23.41 -6.62
CA SER A 54 8.37 22.75 -5.53
C SER A 54 9.08 22.82 -4.17
N TYR A 55 10.37 23.14 -4.12
CA TYR A 55 11.19 23.08 -2.89
C TYR A 55 11.27 24.42 -2.13
N GLN A 56 10.91 25.54 -2.76
CA GLN A 56 10.95 26.88 -2.15
C GLN A 56 9.64 27.28 -1.43
N SER A 57 8.54 26.55 -1.67
CA SER A 57 7.20 26.91 -1.17
C SER A 57 6.81 26.23 0.15
N ALA A 58 7.57 25.22 0.58
CA ALA A 58 7.26 24.40 1.76
C ALA A 58 7.98 24.84 3.05
N ARG A 59 8.68 25.98 3.06
CA ARG A 59 9.53 26.41 4.18
C ARG A 59 9.05 27.65 4.94
N GLN A 60 7.82 28.12 4.70
CA GLN A 60 7.28 29.35 5.33
C GLN A 60 6.01 29.18 6.17
N ILE A 61 5.46 27.96 6.35
CA ILE A 61 4.17 27.78 7.04
C ILE A 61 4.30 27.21 8.48
N VAL A 62 5.50 26.83 8.94
CA VAL A 62 5.67 26.12 10.23
C VAL A 62 6.36 26.96 11.32
N ARG A 63 6.32 28.30 11.24
CA ARG A 63 6.91 29.17 12.29
C ARG A 63 5.93 29.81 13.27
N ASP A 64 4.63 29.67 13.09
CA ASP A 64 3.66 30.45 13.88
C ASP A 64 2.91 29.66 14.97
N HIS A 65 3.30 28.43 15.28
CA HIS A 65 2.58 27.62 16.29
C HIS A 65 3.42 27.05 17.46
N ILE A 66 4.66 27.52 17.66
CA ILE A 66 5.56 27.05 18.74
C ILE A 66 5.90 28.18 19.72
N LEU A 67 4.92 29.01 20.13
CA LEU A 67 5.09 29.98 21.23
C LEU A 67 3.82 30.19 22.08
N ALA A 68 3.00 29.15 22.28
CA ALA A 68 1.80 29.27 23.12
C ALA A 68 1.53 28.03 23.98
N SER A 69 2.41 27.75 24.96
CA SER A 69 2.05 26.95 26.14
C SER A 69 3.05 27.14 27.31
N ARG A 70 3.21 28.38 27.77
CA ARG A 70 3.73 28.66 29.11
C ARG A 70 2.69 29.46 29.89
N LYS A 71 1.77 28.74 30.53
CA LYS A 71 0.90 29.16 31.66
C LYS A 71 -0.12 28.04 31.89
N ASN A 72 0.20 27.05 32.72
CA ASN A 72 -0.76 26.25 33.51
C ASN A 72 -0.04 25.22 34.40
N THR A 73 0.94 25.67 35.19
CA THR A 73 1.72 24.83 36.10
C THR A 73 1.33 25.03 37.56
N LEU A 74 0.03 25.15 37.87
CA LEU A 74 -0.43 25.34 39.27
C LEU A 74 -1.75 24.62 39.64
N ILE A 75 -2.20 23.62 38.87
CA ILE A 75 -3.38 22.79 39.23
C ILE A 75 -3.02 21.29 39.17
N ALA A 76 -1.79 20.94 39.58
CA ALA A 76 -1.29 19.55 39.57
C ALA A 76 -0.81 19.06 40.96
N SER A 77 -1.01 19.83 42.04
CA SER A 77 -0.60 19.41 43.40
C SER A 77 -1.75 18.86 44.25
N GLY A 78 -3.02 19.09 43.89
CA GLY A 78 -4.18 18.65 44.68
C GLY A 78 -4.55 17.16 44.51
N ILE A 79 -4.34 16.59 43.31
CA ILE A 79 -4.78 15.22 42.99
C ILE A 79 -3.84 14.17 43.61
N SER A 80 -2.55 14.48 43.77
CA SER A 80 -1.55 13.56 44.33
C SER A 80 -1.78 13.27 45.81
N SER A 81 -2.33 14.22 46.58
CA SER A 81 -2.58 14.01 48.02
C SER A 81 -3.77 13.10 48.30
N ILE A 82 -4.75 13.05 47.38
CA ILE A 82 -5.96 12.23 47.52
C ILE A 82 -5.63 10.77 47.20
N LEU A 83 -4.77 10.50 46.22
CA LEU A 83 -4.30 9.15 45.89
C LEU A 83 -3.49 8.50 47.03
N VAL A 84 -2.63 9.27 47.72
CA VAL A 84 -1.83 8.75 48.84
C VAL A 84 -2.72 8.39 50.04
N LEU A 85 -3.77 9.16 50.31
CA LEU A 85 -4.73 8.89 51.38
C LEU A 85 -5.61 7.67 51.09
N ALA A 86 -6.01 7.45 49.84
CA ALA A 86 -6.77 6.26 49.44
C ALA A 86 -5.97 4.96 49.62
N VAL A 87 -4.69 4.97 49.26
CA VAL A 87 -3.79 3.80 49.40
C VAL A 87 -3.55 3.44 50.88
N LEU A 88 -3.47 4.44 51.77
CA LEU A 88 -3.28 4.20 53.21
C LEU A 88 -4.50 3.55 53.88
N VAL A 89 -5.72 3.89 53.45
CA VAL A 89 -6.96 3.29 54.00
C VAL A 89 -7.09 1.82 53.58
N SER A 90 -6.70 1.48 52.34
CA SER A 90 -6.74 0.10 51.85
C SER A 90 -5.75 -0.84 52.56
N LEU A 91 -4.66 -0.33 53.13
CA LEU A 91 -3.67 -1.13 53.86
C LEU A 91 -4.12 -1.52 55.28
N LEU A 92 -5.12 -0.83 55.85
CA LEU A 92 -5.62 -1.10 57.20
C LEU A 92 -6.80 -2.08 57.24
N SER A 93 -7.39 -2.44 56.11
CA SER A 93 -8.51 -3.40 56.04
C SER A 93 -8.09 -4.86 55.84
N LEU A 94 -6.79 -5.15 55.86
CA LEU A 94 -6.25 -6.51 55.65
C LEU A 94 -5.87 -7.16 56.98
N SER A 95 -6.81 -7.25 57.92
CA SER A 95 -6.59 -7.98 59.17
C SER A 95 -7.92 -8.34 59.85
N GLU A 96 -8.68 -9.27 59.27
CA GLU A 96 -9.56 -10.19 60.00
C GLU A 96 -10.27 -11.15 59.04
N HIS A 97 -9.75 -12.38 58.90
CA HIS A 97 -10.61 -13.56 58.94
C HIS A 97 -9.79 -14.81 59.25
N GLU A 98 -10.08 -15.36 60.42
CA GLU A 98 -9.59 -16.64 60.94
C GLU A 98 -10.12 -17.82 60.12
N ALA A 99 -9.34 -18.89 60.16
CA ALA A 99 -9.53 -20.13 59.44
C ALA A 99 -10.70 -20.98 59.96
N ILE A 100 -11.47 -21.59 59.05
CA ILE A 100 -12.09 -22.90 59.29
C ILE A 100 -11.83 -23.79 58.08
N GLU A 101 -11.20 -24.92 58.38
CA GLU A 101 -10.75 -26.01 57.52
C GLU A 101 -11.85 -27.07 57.37
N SER A 102 -12.29 -27.38 56.12
CA SER A 102 -12.52 -28.75 55.59
C SER A 102 -13.23 -28.77 54.21
N PRO A 103 -13.01 -29.81 53.35
CA PRO A 103 -13.06 -29.75 51.86
C PRO A 103 -14.18 -30.62 51.24
N PRO A 104 -14.21 -30.92 49.92
CA PRO A 104 -14.12 -30.08 48.71
C PRO A 104 -15.37 -30.27 47.80
N GLN A 105 -15.88 -29.21 47.17
CA GLN A 105 -16.74 -29.34 45.98
C GLN A 105 -16.11 -28.52 44.86
N GLU A 106 -15.67 -29.24 43.82
CA GLU A 106 -15.17 -28.69 42.57
C GLU A 106 -16.25 -27.85 41.90
N GLN A 107 -16.08 -26.53 41.90
CA GLN A 107 -16.65 -25.68 40.86
C GLN A 107 -15.78 -24.44 40.73
N SER A 108 -14.78 -24.53 39.85
CA SER A 108 -13.88 -23.42 39.52
C SER A 108 -14.69 -22.26 38.94
N VAL A 109 -14.88 -21.25 39.78
CA VAL A 109 -15.17 -19.87 39.38
C VAL A 109 -13.88 -19.10 39.61
N GLU A 110 -13.17 -18.78 38.54
CA GLU A 110 -11.94 -17.97 38.55
C GLU A 110 -12.32 -16.58 38.01
N THR A 111 -12.53 -15.64 38.93
CA THR A 111 -11.61 -14.54 39.28
C THR A 111 -11.81 -13.34 38.37
N ASP A 112 -12.64 -12.42 38.86
CA ASP A 112 -12.83 -11.07 38.35
C ASP A 112 -11.57 -10.25 38.68
N SER A 113 -10.68 -10.14 37.70
CA SER A 113 -9.61 -9.15 37.65
C SER A 113 -9.99 -8.16 36.55
N PRO A 114 -9.88 -6.83 36.75
CA PRO A 114 -10.21 -5.85 35.73
C PRO A 114 -9.09 -5.82 34.69
N GLN A 115 -9.04 -6.85 33.87
CA GLN A 115 -8.27 -6.88 32.64
C GLN A 115 -9.00 -5.94 31.68
N HIS A 116 -8.32 -4.88 31.26
CA HIS A 116 -8.74 -4.03 30.17
C HIS A 116 -8.93 -4.92 28.93
N ASN A 117 -10.14 -5.41 28.74
CA ASN A 117 -10.57 -6.15 27.57
C ASN A 117 -10.64 -5.15 26.41
N ALA A 118 -9.49 -4.89 25.77
CA ALA A 118 -9.54 -4.65 24.34
C ALA A 118 -10.09 -5.94 23.74
N ALA A 119 -11.38 -5.95 23.43
CA ALA A 119 -12.01 -7.06 22.75
C ALA A 119 -11.16 -7.37 21.50
N ASN A 120 -10.48 -8.52 21.51
CA ASN A 120 -9.85 -9.06 20.31
C ASN A 120 -10.98 -9.37 19.34
N VAL A 121 -11.31 -8.41 18.48
CA VAL A 121 -12.25 -8.61 17.39
C VAL A 121 -11.57 -9.57 16.42
N THR A 122 -11.85 -10.86 16.56
CA THR A 122 -11.41 -11.87 15.60
C THR A 122 -12.13 -11.62 14.29
N VAL A 123 -11.45 -11.00 13.33
CA VAL A 123 -11.98 -10.77 11.99
C VAL A 123 -12.16 -12.13 11.32
N SER A 124 -13.41 -12.52 11.05
CA SER A 124 -13.70 -13.74 10.29
C SER A 124 -13.22 -13.58 8.84
N ARG A 125 -12.37 -14.49 8.39
CA ARG A 125 -11.79 -14.52 7.03
C ARG A 125 -12.29 -15.75 6.28
N SER A 126 -12.61 -15.55 5.01
CA SER A 126 -13.20 -16.56 4.12
C SER A 126 -12.68 -16.38 2.70
N HIS A 127 -13.07 -17.26 1.78
CA HIS A 127 -12.74 -17.15 0.35
C HIS A 127 -11.23 -17.01 0.08
N GLN A 128 -10.40 -17.82 0.75
CA GLN A 128 -8.96 -17.78 0.53
C GLN A 128 -8.61 -18.13 -0.92
N VAL A 129 -7.73 -17.34 -1.52
CA VAL A 129 -7.05 -17.71 -2.76
C VAL A 129 -5.56 -17.40 -2.66
N GLU A 130 -4.72 -18.35 -3.06
CA GLU A 130 -3.27 -18.23 -3.03
C GLU A 130 -2.72 -17.82 -4.41
N PHE A 131 -1.64 -17.04 -4.40
CA PHE A 131 -0.98 -16.55 -5.61
C PHE A 131 0.44 -17.11 -5.74
N PRO A 132 1.03 -17.11 -6.96
CA PRO A 132 2.35 -17.71 -7.20
C PRO A 132 3.50 -17.08 -6.41
N ASP A 133 3.33 -15.85 -5.90
CA ASP A 133 4.36 -15.12 -5.15
C ASP A 133 4.16 -15.21 -3.62
N ASN A 134 3.57 -16.33 -3.15
CA ASN A 134 3.43 -16.68 -1.73
C ASN A 134 2.67 -15.67 -0.87
N PHE A 135 1.72 -14.96 -1.47
CA PHE A 135 0.68 -14.22 -0.75
C PHE A 135 -0.69 -14.83 -1.05
N SER A 136 -1.64 -14.56 -0.16
CA SER A 136 -3.02 -14.98 -0.29
C SER A 136 -3.95 -13.79 -0.11
N LEU A 137 -5.12 -13.87 -0.75
CA LEU A 137 -6.20 -12.91 -0.60
C LEU A 137 -7.37 -13.58 0.11
N TRP A 138 -7.93 -12.86 1.08
CA TRP A 138 -9.10 -13.28 1.84
C TRP A 138 -10.17 -12.20 1.80
N ALA A 139 -11.42 -12.62 1.92
CA ALA A 139 -12.55 -11.75 2.15
C ALA A 139 -13.00 -11.84 3.61
N THR A 140 -13.30 -10.69 4.21
CA THR A 140 -13.92 -10.62 5.54
C THR A 140 -15.44 -10.77 5.45
N ALA A 141 -16.10 -10.97 6.59
CA ALA A 141 -17.57 -11.04 6.65
C ALA A 141 -18.30 -9.79 6.09
N HIS A 142 -17.62 -8.65 6.01
CA HIS A 142 -18.17 -7.40 5.48
C HIS A 142 -17.56 -7.02 4.11
N ASN A 143 -17.05 -7.99 3.36
CA ASN A 143 -16.40 -7.79 2.05
C ASN A 143 -15.18 -6.85 2.06
N GLY A 144 -14.58 -6.61 3.22
CA GLY A 144 -13.23 -6.06 3.33
C GLY A 144 -12.20 -7.10 2.85
N MET A 145 -11.08 -6.62 2.34
CA MET A 145 -10.03 -7.48 1.78
C MET A 145 -8.89 -7.64 2.78
N VAL A 146 -8.31 -8.84 2.84
CA VAL A 146 -7.09 -9.08 3.63
C VAL A 146 -6.04 -9.73 2.74
N ILE A 147 -4.87 -9.11 2.69
CA ILE A 147 -3.67 -9.68 2.06
C ILE A 147 -2.87 -10.36 3.16
N SER A 148 -2.54 -11.64 2.99
CA SER A 148 -1.70 -12.38 3.94
C SER A 148 -0.45 -12.93 3.28
N TRP A 149 0.69 -12.88 3.97
CA TRP A 149 1.95 -13.45 3.49
C TRP A 149 2.79 -13.93 4.68
N LYS A 150 3.82 -14.73 4.40
CA LYS A 150 4.82 -15.11 5.40
C LYS A 150 6.02 -14.18 5.30
N ALA A 151 6.51 -13.73 6.44
CA ALA A 151 7.69 -12.89 6.54
C ALA A 151 8.55 -13.28 7.76
N GLU A 152 9.51 -12.42 8.08
CA GLU A 152 10.44 -12.64 9.18
C GLU A 152 9.72 -12.77 10.52
N GLN A 153 10.29 -13.59 11.40
CA GLN A 153 9.73 -13.81 12.71
C GLN A 153 9.84 -12.54 13.55
N SER A 154 8.74 -12.15 14.19
CA SER A 154 8.68 -10.97 15.06
C SER A 154 7.95 -11.32 16.36
N SER A 155 8.34 -10.65 17.45
CA SER A 155 7.64 -10.68 18.73
C SER A 155 6.46 -9.69 18.78
N GLU A 156 6.36 -8.80 17.80
CA GLU A 156 5.25 -7.87 17.68
C GLU A 156 3.99 -8.59 17.19
N THR A 157 2.82 -8.09 17.61
CA THR A 157 1.51 -8.60 17.17
C THR A 157 0.82 -7.66 16.19
N LYS A 158 1.28 -6.40 16.10
CA LYS A 158 0.75 -5.35 15.24
C LYS A 158 1.90 -4.47 14.76
N ILE A 159 1.93 -4.21 13.46
CA ILE A 159 2.96 -3.40 12.79
C ILE A 159 2.42 -2.01 12.42
N TRP A 160 1.13 -1.92 12.11
CA TRP A 160 0.49 -0.69 11.66
C TRP A 160 -0.97 -0.62 12.13
N ASP A 161 -1.43 0.58 12.48
CA ASP A 161 -2.82 0.88 12.81
C ASP A 161 -3.24 2.25 12.25
N ILE A 162 -4.26 2.28 11.39
CA ILE A 162 -4.80 3.53 10.85
C ILE A 162 -5.46 4.40 11.92
N ALA A 163 -6.03 3.80 12.97
CA ALA A 163 -6.82 4.51 13.96
C ALA A 163 -5.94 5.39 14.85
N THR A 164 -4.73 4.93 15.16
CA THR A 164 -3.73 5.69 15.90
C THR A 164 -2.73 6.39 14.97
N ALA A 165 -2.63 5.96 13.71
CA ALA A 165 -1.58 6.36 12.77
C ALA A 165 -0.16 6.08 13.30
N GLU A 166 -0.03 5.05 14.14
CA GLU A 166 1.24 4.59 14.71
C GLU A 166 1.68 3.27 14.06
N GLY A 167 2.99 3.05 14.02
CA GLY A 167 3.60 1.86 13.46
C GLY A 167 4.51 2.15 12.26
N ASP A 168 4.81 1.11 11.48
CA ASP A 168 5.64 1.21 10.28
C ASP A 168 4.86 1.87 9.13
N GLN A 169 5.33 3.04 8.69
CA GLN A 169 4.72 3.79 7.59
C GLN A 169 4.79 3.06 6.24
N THR A 170 5.73 2.12 6.06
CA THR A 170 5.78 1.29 4.85
C THR A 170 4.58 0.34 4.75
N CYS A 171 3.89 0.09 5.86
CA CYS A 171 2.66 -0.69 5.92
C CYS A 171 1.39 0.16 5.76
N GLU A 172 1.47 1.49 5.73
CA GLU A 172 0.30 2.38 5.63
C GLU A 172 -0.49 2.11 4.34
N GLN A 173 0.21 1.83 3.24
CA GLN A 173 -0.40 1.74 1.92
C GLN A 173 0.14 0.58 1.10
N MET A 174 -0.76 -0.07 0.37
CA MET A 174 -0.43 -0.94 -0.74
C MET A 174 -0.34 -0.11 -2.01
N ILE A 175 0.77 -0.20 -2.74
CA ILE A 175 1.04 0.63 -3.93
C ILE A 175 1.29 -0.27 -5.14
N PHE A 176 0.46 -0.16 -6.16
CA PHE A 176 0.61 -0.90 -7.41
C PHE A 176 1.63 -0.23 -8.35
N ASN A 177 2.16 -1.00 -9.30
CA ASN A 177 3.18 -0.52 -10.23
C ASN A 177 2.71 0.57 -11.20
N ASN A 178 1.40 0.82 -11.30
CA ASN A 178 0.82 1.95 -12.05
C ASN A 178 0.61 3.21 -11.20
N GLY A 179 0.93 3.17 -9.90
CA GLY A 179 0.77 4.28 -8.96
C GLY A 179 -0.54 4.28 -8.18
N ASP A 180 -1.51 3.40 -8.49
CA ASP A 180 -2.71 3.24 -7.67
C ASP A 180 -2.31 2.78 -6.27
N SER A 181 -2.92 3.38 -5.24
CA SER A 181 -2.59 3.09 -3.85
C SER A 181 -3.84 2.96 -2.99
N TYR A 182 -3.81 2.02 -2.05
CA TYR A 182 -4.91 1.76 -1.12
C TYR A 182 -4.38 1.70 0.29
N ARG A 183 -5.06 2.39 1.22
CA ARG A 183 -4.64 2.46 2.61
C ARG A 183 -5.05 1.20 3.36
N SER A 184 -4.12 0.62 4.11
CA SER A 184 -4.41 -0.47 5.03
C SER A 184 -5.03 0.10 6.32
N LEU A 185 -5.98 -0.65 6.88
CA LEU A 185 -6.59 -0.36 8.16
C LEU A 185 -5.65 -0.77 9.30
N ASP A 186 -5.08 -1.96 9.20
CA ASP A 186 -4.13 -2.49 10.14
C ASP A 186 -3.21 -3.48 9.43
N VAL A 187 -2.06 -3.74 10.05
CA VAL A 187 -1.23 -4.89 9.73
C VAL A 187 -0.91 -5.66 11.01
N LEU A 188 -1.38 -6.89 11.09
CA LEU A 188 -1.25 -7.78 12.23
C LEU A 188 -0.30 -8.94 11.94
N ILE A 189 0.38 -9.43 12.96
CA ILE A 189 1.19 -10.64 12.90
C ILE A 189 0.50 -11.73 13.73
N GLU A 190 0.16 -12.83 13.07
CA GLU A 190 -0.32 -14.05 13.72
C GLU A 190 0.74 -15.15 13.61
N HIS A 191 0.77 -16.06 14.60
CA HIS A 191 1.74 -17.17 14.63
C HIS A 191 3.21 -16.71 14.47
N GLY A 192 3.52 -15.49 14.89
CA GLY A 192 4.87 -14.88 14.91
C GLY A 192 5.48 -14.57 13.54
N SER A 193 4.90 -15.01 12.43
CA SER A 193 5.49 -14.87 11.08
C SER A 193 4.47 -14.74 9.95
N HIS A 194 3.17 -14.85 10.23
CA HIS A 194 2.12 -14.68 9.23
C HIS A 194 1.53 -13.28 9.36
N TYR A 195 1.67 -12.48 8.32
CA TYR A 195 1.30 -11.08 8.31
C TYR A 195 -0.05 -10.97 7.62
N PHE A 196 -0.91 -10.09 8.12
CA PHE A 196 -2.25 -9.85 7.62
C PHE A 196 -2.48 -8.34 7.53
N ALA A 197 -2.62 -7.83 6.31
CA ALA A 197 -2.98 -6.44 6.06
C ALA A 197 -4.45 -6.34 5.69
N SER A 198 -5.22 -5.61 6.49
CA SER A 198 -6.67 -5.43 6.28
C SER A 198 -6.95 -4.16 5.48
N PHE A 199 -7.91 -4.20 4.58
CA PHE A 199 -8.32 -3.07 3.72
C PHE A 199 -9.81 -2.81 3.81
N SER A 200 -10.20 -1.57 3.53
CA SER A 200 -11.59 -1.12 3.54
C SER A 200 -12.46 -1.90 2.54
N PRO A 201 -13.69 -2.30 2.90
CA PRO A 201 -14.66 -2.84 1.96
C PRO A 201 -14.97 -1.90 0.78
N LEU A 202 -14.75 -0.59 0.94
CA LEU A 202 -14.99 0.40 -0.12
C LEU A 202 -13.98 0.26 -1.27
N ASP A 203 -12.82 -0.31 -1.01
CA ASP A 203 -11.72 -0.43 -1.97
C ASP A 203 -11.69 -1.81 -2.67
N ASN A 204 -12.57 -2.75 -2.28
CA ASN A 204 -12.44 -4.16 -2.66
C ASN A 204 -12.43 -4.41 -4.18
N VAL A 205 -13.36 -3.83 -4.93
CA VAL A 205 -13.44 -3.94 -6.39
C VAL A 205 -12.16 -3.38 -7.01
N ALA A 206 -11.73 -2.21 -6.57
CA ALA A 206 -10.56 -1.54 -7.12
C ALA A 206 -9.27 -2.32 -6.82
N ILE A 207 -9.12 -2.88 -5.62
CA ILE A 207 -8.02 -3.75 -5.23
C ILE A 207 -8.02 -5.04 -6.05
N VAL A 208 -9.15 -5.75 -6.16
CA VAL A 208 -9.23 -7.03 -6.89
C VAL A 208 -8.92 -6.83 -8.37
N ASN A 209 -9.45 -5.78 -8.99
CA ASN A 209 -9.12 -5.45 -10.39
C ASN A 209 -7.65 -5.11 -10.55
N ASN A 210 -7.04 -4.38 -9.61
CA ASN A 210 -5.61 -4.10 -9.69
C ASN A 210 -4.75 -5.36 -9.48
N ILE A 211 -5.11 -6.26 -8.57
CA ILE A 211 -4.45 -7.57 -8.42
C ILE A 211 -4.55 -8.37 -9.73
N ALA A 212 -5.68 -8.32 -10.42
CA ALA A 212 -5.89 -9.02 -11.68
C ALA A 212 -5.08 -8.42 -12.84
N LEU A 213 -5.05 -7.09 -12.97
CA LEU A 213 -4.63 -6.42 -14.20
C LEU A 213 -3.22 -5.81 -14.14
N ARG A 214 -2.64 -5.67 -12.94
CA ARG A 214 -1.34 -5.01 -12.75
C ARG A 214 -0.19 -6.01 -12.69
N GLY A 215 1.04 -5.48 -12.75
CA GLY A 215 2.25 -6.29 -12.81
C GLY A 215 2.79 -6.67 -11.43
N SER A 216 2.72 -5.73 -10.48
CA SER A 216 3.18 -5.93 -9.10
C SER A 216 2.57 -4.90 -8.15
N PHE A 217 2.62 -5.17 -6.85
CA PHE A 217 2.38 -4.17 -5.81
C PHE A 217 3.47 -4.20 -4.74
N LYS A 218 3.54 -3.15 -3.93
CA LYS A 218 4.38 -3.06 -2.73
C LYS A 218 3.52 -2.89 -1.49
N LEU A 219 3.92 -3.50 -0.38
CA LEU A 219 3.24 -3.42 0.92
C LEU A 219 4.23 -3.78 2.03
N CYS A 220 4.32 -2.99 3.10
CA CYS A 220 5.23 -3.23 4.23
C CYS A 220 6.70 -3.41 3.82
N GLY A 221 7.14 -2.68 2.79
CA GLY A 221 8.50 -2.81 2.23
C GLY A 221 8.71 -4.03 1.31
N TYR A 222 7.78 -4.98 1.25
CA TYR A 222 7.82 -6.12 0.33
C TYR A 222 7.29 -5.74 -1.05
N GLN A 223 7.73 -6.45 -2.08
CA GLN A 223 7.22 -6.32 -3.45
C GLN A 223 6.71 -7.67 -3.95
N PHE A 224 5.47 -7.70 -4.41
CA PHE A 224 4.78 -8.91 -4.86
C PHE A 224 4.47 -8.85 -6.35
N SER A 225 4.81 -9.90 -7.07
CA SER A 225 4.46 -10.13 -8.48
C SER A 225 3.01 -10.57 -8.62
N LEU A 226 2.31 -10.01 -9.61
CA LEU A 226 0.91 -10.31 -9.92
C LEU A 226 0.76 -11.15 -11.20
N LYS A 227 1.85 -11.73 -11.68
CA LYS A 227 1.84 -12.53 -12.91
C LYS A 227 0.93 -13.76 -12.74
N GLY A 228 -0.12 -13.83 -13.55
CA GLY A 228 -1.09 -14.93 -13.54
C GLY A 228 -2.25 -14.75 -12.55
N SER A 229 -2.26 -13.69 -11.75
CA SER A 229 -3.31 -13.39 -10.78
C SER A 229 -4.71 -13.30 -11.42
N GLN A 230 -4.81 -12.73 -12.64
CA GLN A 230 -6.08 -12.66 -13.36
C GLN A 230 -6.74 -14.03 -13.56
N ALA A 231 -5.96 -15.03 -13.98
CA ALA A 231 -6.48 -16.37 -14.24
C ALA A 231 -6.93 -17.08 -12.97
N ILE A 232 -6.26 -16.81 -11.85
CA ILE A 232 -6.61 -17.33 -10.53
C ILE A 232 -7.92 -16.70 -10.05
N LEU A 233 -8.03 -15.38 -10.10
CA LEU A 233 -9.22 -14.64 -9.67
C LEU A 233 -10.46 -14.98 -10.50
N ASN A 234 -10.32 -15.10 -11.83
CA ASN A 234 -11.42 -15.49 -12.73
C ASN A 234 -11.99 -16.89 -12.44
N ARG A 235 -11.23 -17.78 -11.81
CA ARG A 235 -11.68 -19.15 -11.47
C ARG A 235 -12.30 -19.24 -10.08
N HIS A 236 -12.13 -18.22 -9.25
CA HIS A 236 -12.63 -18.22 -7.88
C HIS A 236 -14.01 -17.54 -7.82
N PRO A 237 -15.09 -18.25 -7.43
CA PRO A 237 -16.47 -17.74 -7.55
C PRO A 237 -16.69 -16.35 -6.94
N HIS A 238 -16.19 -16.15 -5.71
CA HIS A 238 -16.34 -14.87 -5.02
C HIS A 238 -15.61 -13.70 -5.71
N TYR A 239 -14.40 -13.92 -6.22
CA TYR A 239 -13.60 -12.82 -6.76
C TYR A 239 -13.89 -12.55 -8.23
N SER A 240 -14.37 -13.54 -8.99
CA SER A 240 -14.79 -13.34 -10.37
C SER A 240 -15.94 -12.35 -10.50
N GLU A 241 -16.81 -12.25 -9.48
CA GLU A 241 -17.92 -11.30 -9.47
C GLU A 241 -17.47 -9.84 -9.24
N LEU A 242 -16.26 -9.64 -8.69
CA LEU A 242 -15.71 -8.31 -8.41
C LEU A 242 -14.88 -7.75 -9.58
N LEU A 243 -14.63 -8.55 -10.62
CA LEU A 243 -13.88 -8.12 -11.79
C LEU A 243 -14.79 -7.33 -12.74
N THR A 244 -14.40 -6.08 -13.01
CA THR A 244 -15.09 -5.23 -13.98
C THR A 244 -14.41 -5.39 -15.34
N ASN A 245 -15.16 -5.82 -16.34
CA ASN A 245 -14.72 -5.86 -17.75
C ASN A 245 -14.65 -4.45 -18.35
#